data_AF-A0A0L8GBH2-F1
#
_entry.id   AF-A0A0L8GBH2-F1
#
_cell.length_a   1.000
_cell.length_b   1.000
_cell.length_c   1.000
_cell.angle_alpha   90.00
_cell.angle_beta   90.00
_cell.angle_gamma   90.00
#
_symmetry.space_group_name_H-M   'P 1'
#
loop_
_entity.id
_entity.type
_entity.pdbx_description
1 polymer ?
#
loop_
_entity_poly.entity_id
_entity_poly.type
_entity_poly.pdbx_seq_one_letter_code
_entity_poly.pdbx_strand_id
1 'polypeptide(L)'
;QIKNKRWQTCGNITIEKYCLKPRIDYVKYIDSKIQMDVTLAIDFTISNQDPQLPNSNHYHTSNQRSLYGAAIHALQPLLQKYNSNNWYHVYGFGAKKKENHEDLYPFFSITFDNEKPYCTGVEEILKKYRSCLDVIDLFIHFDIVPLIEITIHHIKKNGCYNILIVFTDEYFNDMREFERMLPQVSQLTVKQSIISRPIIFLSVMMQFSLKQ
;
A
#
# COMPACT_ATOMS: atom_id res chain seq x y z
N GLN A 1 1.24 70.39 -3.52
CA GLN A 1 -0.07 69.90 -4.01
C GLN A 1 0.17 68.85 -5.09
N ILE A 2 -0.05 67.56 -4.77
CA ILE A 2 0.00 66.47 -5.74
C ILE A 2 -1.29 66.55 -6.54
N LYS A 3 -1.21 66.91 -7.83
CA LYS A 3 -2.36 66.99 -8.72
C LYS A 3 -2.99 65.60 -8.84
N ASN A 4 -4.27 65.49 -8.49
CA ASN A 4 -5.10 64.32 -8.74
C ASN A 4 -4.99 63.89 -10.22
N LYS A 5 -4.23 62.83 -10.50
CA LYS A 5 -4.27 62.18 -11.81
C LYS A 5 -5.64 61.54 -11.95
N ARG A 6 -6.50 62.15 -12.78
CA ARG A 6 -7.73 61.49 -13.27
C ARG A 6 -7.29 60.24 -14.02
N TRP A 7 -7.65 59.07 -13.48
CA TRP A 7 -7.54 57.80 -14.19
C TRP A 7 -8.36 57.93 -15.48
N GLN A 8 -7.69 58.00 -16.63
CA GLN A 8 -8.35 57.90 -17.92
C GLN A 8 -8.74 56.44 -18.12
N THR A 9 -10.00 56.18 -18.45
CA THR A 9 -10.49 54.85 -18.80
C THR A 9 -9.95 54.48 -20.17
N CYS A 10 -8.94 53.59 -20.22
CA CYS A 10 -8.20 53.26 -21.45
C CYS A 10 -8.87 52.16 -22.31
N GLY A 11 -10.15 51.85 -22.08
CA GLY A 11 -10.88 50.81 -22.81
C GLY A 11 -11.93 50.11 -21.96
N ASN A 12 -12.76 49.30 -22.62
CA ASN A 12 -13.79 48.48 -21.97
C ASN A 12 -13.34 47.01 -21.99
N ILE A 13 -13.37 46.35 -20.84
CA ILE A 13 -13.19 44.90 -20.74
C ILE A 13 -14.57 44.27 -20.67
N THR A 14 -14.89 43.42 -21.64
CA THR A 14 -16.14 42.66 -21.67
C THR A 14 -15.80 41.18 -21.51
N ILE A 15 -16.34 40.52 -20.48
CA ILE A 15 -16.19 39.08 -20.31
C ILE A 15 -17.28 38.41 -21.14
N GLU A 16 -16.92 37.91 -22.32
CA GLU A 16 -17.89 37.26 -23.23
C GLU A 16 -18.41 35.93 -22.69
N LYS A 17 -17.57 35.21 -21.94
CA LYS A 17 -17.93 33.94 -21.33
C LYS A 17 -17.05 33.68 -20.12
N TYR A 18 -17.68 33.34 -19.00
CA TYR A 18 -16.97 32.78 -17.85
C TYR A 18 -17.62 31.45 -17.46
N CYS A 19 -16.81 30.51 -17.01
CA CYS A 19 -17.27 29.24 -16.48
C CYS A 19 -16.58 29.03 -15.14
N LEU A 20 -17.35 29.15 -14.07
CA LEU A 20 -16.91 28.74 -12.75
C LEU A 20 -16.87 27.22 -12.73
N LYS A 21 -15.67 26.65 -12.83
CA LYS A 21 -15.48 25.22 -12.56
C LYS A 21 -15.37 25.05 -11.05
N PRO A 22 -16.24 24.26 -10.41
CA PRO A 22 -16.04 23.90 -9.01
C PRO A 22 -14.64 23.26 -8.90
N ARG A 23 -13.77 23.91 -8.13
CA ARG A 23 -12.47 23.34 -7.80
C ARG A 23 -12.72 22.40 -6.64
N ILE A 24 -12.57 21.10 -6.88
CA ILE A 24 -12.53 20.13 -5.80
C ILE A 24 -11.34 20.50 -4.94
N ASP A 25 -11.60 20.87 -3.69
CA ASP A 25 -10.57 21.04 -2.69
C ASP A 25 -10.14 19.62 -2.28
N TYR A 26 -9.01 19.18 -2.83
CA TYR A 26 -8.46 17.85 -2.58
C TYR A 26 -8.25 17.57 -1.09
N VAL A 27 -7.94 18.61 -0.29
CA VAL A 27 -7.79 18.47 1.17
C VAL A 27 -9.16 18.17 1.78
N LYS A 28 -10.21 18.90 1.38
CA LYS A 28 -11.59 18.59 1.80
C LYS A 28 -12.10 17.24 1.29
N TYR A 29 -11.68 16.81 0.10
CA TYR A 29 -12.06 15.51 -0.45
C TYR A 29 -11.40 14.37 0.35
N ILE A 30 -10.13 14.51 0.71
CA ILE A 30 -9.41 13.56 1.59
C ILE A 30 -9.96 13.61 3.03
N ASP A 31 -10.32 14.78 3.54
CA ASP A 31 -11.01 14.94 4.84
C ASP A 31 -12.44 14.40 4.80
N SER A 32 -13.07 14.32 3.62
CA SER A 32 -14.38 13.70 3.42
C SER A 32 -14.25 12.20 3.22
N LYS A 33 -14.17 11.42 4.32
CA LYS A 33 -14.55 9.99 4.39
C LYS A 33 -14.14 9.12 3.17
N ILE A 34 -12.96 9.31 2.58
CA ILE A 34 -12.50 8.42 1.52
C ILE A 34 -12.18 7.09 2.19
N GLN A 35 -13.00 6.08 1.88
CA GLN A 35 -12.71 4.71 2.25
C GLN A 35 -11.76 4.12 1.21
N MET A 36 -10.62 3.66 1.68
CA MET A 36 -9.63 2.95 0.87
C MET A 36 -9.53 1.51 1.34
N ASP A 37 -9.43 0.60 0.38
CA ASP A 37 -8.99 -0.76 0.66
C ASP A 37 -7.50 -0.71 1.01
N VAL A 38 -7.05 -1.63 1.86
CA VAL A 38 -5.65 -1.72 2.24
C VAL A 38 -5.18 -3.14 1.99
N THR A 39 -4.11 -3.25 1.22
CA THR A 39 -3.41 -4.49 0.93
C THR A 39 -2.01 -4.41 1.55
N LEU A 40 -1.64 -5.42 2.34
CA LEU A 40 -0.31 -5.57 2.91
C LEU A 40 0.34 -6.81 2.31
N ALA A 41 1.63 -6.74 2.01
CA ALA A 41 2.44 -7.88 1.60
C ALA A 41 3.70 -7.97 2.47
N ILE A 42 3.90 -9.13 3.09
CA ILE A 42 4.99 -9.39 4.04
C ILE A 42 5.98 -10.37 3.40
N ASP A 43 7.23 -9.96 3.37
CA ASP A 43 8.36 -10.76 2.90
C ASP A 43 8.66 -11.91 3.85
N PHE A 44 8.72 -13.13 3.32
CA PHE A 44 9.18 -14.34 4.01
C PHE A 44 10.30 -15.04 3.22
N THR A 45 11.10 -14.29 2.47
CA THR A 45 12.25 -14.78 1.72
C THR A 45 13.41 -15.18 2.65
N ILE A 46 14.30 -16.03 2.14
CA ILE A 46 15.44 -16.57 2.90
C ILE A 46 16.46 -15.53 3.35
N SER A 47 16.52 -14.36 2.72
CA SER A 47 17.41 -13.24 3.10
C SER A 47 17.13 -12.71 4.50
N ASN A 48 15.89 -12.85 4.96
CA ASN A 48 15.45 -12.50 6.30
C ASN A 48 16.01 -13.43 7.39
N GLN A 49 16.72 -14.50 7.03
CA GLN A 49 17.38 -15.46 7.94
C GLN A 49 16.40 -16.18 8.90
N ASP A 50 16.89 -17.17 9.63
CA ASP A 50 16.08 -17.96 10.56
C ASP A 50 15.33 -17.06 11.58
N PRO A 51 13.99 -17.08 11.62
CA PRO A 51 13.18 -16.29 12.57
C PRO A 51 13.50 -16.53 14.05
N GLN A 52 14.19 -17.62 14.39
CA GLN A 52 14.64 -17.91 15.76
C GLN A 52 15.93 -17.18 16.15
N LEU A 53 16.65 -16.61 15.18
CA LEU A 53 17.92 -15.94 15.41
C LEU A 53 17.74 -14.42 15.53
N PRO A 54 18.42 -13.75 16.49
CA PRO A 54 18.28 -12.31 16.72
C PRO A 54 18.61 -11.38 15.54
N ASN A 55 19.32 -11.89 14.54
CA ASN A 55 19.69 -11.17 13.30
C ASN A 55 18.61 -11.24 12.22
N SER A 56 17.51 -11.96 12.44
CA SER A 56 16.38 -12.03 11.51
C SER A 56 15.42 -10.84 11.69
N ASN A 57 14.89 -10.33 10.57
CA ASN A 57 13.81 -9.33 10.60
C ASN A 57 12.48 -9.91 11.12
N HIS A 58 12.36 -11.24 11.18
CA HIS A 58 11.24 -11.97 11.78
C HIS A 58 11.43 -12.30 13.26
N TYR A 59 12.62 -12.06 13.82
CA TYR A 59 12.94 -12.38 15.20
C TYR A 59 12.01 -11.67 16.17
N HIS A 60 11.36 -12.43 17.05
CA HIS A 60 10.50 -11.88 18.08
C HIS A 60 10.62 -12.68 19.38
N THR A 61 10.26 -12.04 20.48
CA THR A 61 10.17 -12.67 21.80
C THR A 61 8.81 -12.39 22.42
N SER A 62 8.54 -12.93 23.61
CA SER A 62 7.33 -12.58 24.37
C SER A 62 7.21 -11.08 24.65
N ASN A 63 8.35 -10.38 24.78
CA ASN A 63 8.40 -8.97 25.16
C ASN A 63 8.72 -8.02 24.00
N GLN A 64 9.15 -8.55 22.86
CA GLN A 64 9.63 -7.75 21.73
C GLN A 64 9.00 -8.22 20.42
N ARG A 65 8.46 -7.27 19.65
CA ARG A 65 8.00 -7.52 18.27
C ARG A 65 9.20 -7.60 17.32
N SER A 66 9.04 -8.37 16.25
CA SER A 66 9.99 -8.34 15.13
C SER A 66 10.00 -6.98 14.44
N LEU A 67 10.99 -6.73 13.58
CA LEU A 67 11.06 -5.48 12.80
C LEU A 67 9.80 -5.29 11.96
N TYR A 68 9.37 -6.33 11.24
CA TYR A 68 8.10 -6.30 10.51
C TYR A 68 6.89 -6.11 11.42
N GLY A 69 6.83 -6.81 12.56
CA GLY A 69 5.72 -6.66 13.51
C GLY A 69 5.64 -5.25 14.12
N ALA A 70 6.78 -4.62 14.39
CA ALA A 70 6.85 -3.25 14.88
C ALA A 70 6.41 -2.25 13.81
N ALA A 71 6.83 -2.46 12.55
CA ALA A 71 6.41 -1.64 11.41
C ALA A 71 4.90 -1.70 11.17
N ILE A 72 4.33 -2.91 11.14
CA ILE A 72 2.88 -3.14 10.99
C ILE A 72 2.11 -2.43 12.12
N HIS A 73 2.56 -2.57 13.36
CA HIS A 73 1.94 -1.90 14.51
C HIS A 73 2.02 -0.37 14.41
N ALA A 74 3.17 0.18 14.00
CA ALA A 74 3.37 1.62 13.88
C ALA A 74 2.46 2.26 12.82
N LEU A 75 2.07 1.50 11.79
CA LEU A 75 1.16 1.97 10.75
C LEU A 75 -0.31 2.00 11.17
N GLN A 76 -0.68 1.44 12.33
CA GLN A 76 -2.08 1.34 12.76
C GLN A 76 -2.86 2.66 12.68
N PRO A 77 -2.37 3.81 13.19
CA PRO A 77 -3.12 5.06 13.12
C PRO A 77 -3.34 5.52 11.67
N LEU A 78 -2.37 5.28 10.79
CA LEU A 78 -2.46 5.61 9.37
C LEU A 78 -3.50 4.71 8.68
N LEU A 79 -3.45 3.40 8.95
CA LEU A 79 -4.38 2.43 8.36
C LEU A 79 -5.82 2.70 8.76
N GLN A 80 -6.07 2.95 10.06
CA GLN A 80 -7.41 3.23 10.58
C GLN A 80 -7.99 4.55 10.07
N LYS A 81 -7.13 5.52 9.72
CA LYS A 81 -7.57 6.80 9.17
C LYS A 81 -8.23 6.65 7.80
N TYR A 82 -7.74 5.73 6.96
CA TYR A 82 -8.19 5.58 5.57
C TYR A 82 -9.07 4.35 5.33
N ASN A 83 -9.09 3.38 6.24
CA ASN A 83 -9.85 2.14 6.14
C ASN A 83 -10.82 2.00 7.33
N SER A 84 -12.05 2.47 7.16
CA SER A 84 -13.06 2.52 8.21
C SER A 84 -13.68 1.16 8.55
N ASN A 85 -13.67 0.20 7.62
CA ASN A 85 -14.15 -1.16 7.86
C ASN A 85 -13.15 -2.01 8.65
N ASN A 86 -11.92 -1.53 8.83
CA ASN A 86 -10.84 -2.20 9.56
C ASN A 86 -10.54 -3.60 8.98
N TRP A 87 -10.75 -3.79 7.68
CA TRP A 87 -10.48 -5.02 6.94
C TRP A 87 -9.26 -4.84 6.04
N TYR A 88 -8.35 -5.80 6.17
CA TYR A 88 -7.05 -5.76 5.51
C TYR A 88 -6.84 -7.05 4.71
N HIS A 89 -6.55 -6.90 3.41
CA HIS A 89 -6.00 -8.00 2.63
C HIS A 89 -4.53 -8.13 2.97
N VAL A 90 -4.12 -9.28 3.49
CA VAL A 90 -2.73 -9.48 3.89
C VAL A 90 -2.18 -10.74 3.25
N TYR A 91 -1.09 -10.55 2.52
CA TYR A 91 -0.39 -11.59 1.79
C TYR A 91 1.01 -11.80 2.38
N GLY A 92 1.47 -13.04 2.35
CA GLY A 92 2.88 -13.37 2.46
C GLY A 92 3.43 -13.74 1.08
N PHE A 93 4.75 -13.61 0.89
CA PHE A 93 5.45 -14.06 -0.32
C PHE A 93 6.82 -14.63 0.01
N GLY A 94 7.40 -15.35 -0.95
CA GLY A 94 8.77 -15.89 -0.81
C GLY A 94 8.91 -17.07 0.15
N ALA A 95 7.83 -17.80 0.44
CA ALA A 95 7.82 -18.93 1.37
C ALA A 95 7.29 -20.24 0.74
N LYS A 96 7.52 -21.35 1.43
CA LYS A 96 6.91 -22.66 1.16
C LYS A 96 6.27 -23.22 2.43
N LYS A 97 5.27 -24.08 2.30
CA LYS A 97 4.59 -24.69 3.44
C LYS A 97 5.42 -25.83 4.04
N LYS A 98 5.57 -25.89 5.36
CA LYS A 98 6.40 -26.91 6.05
C LYS A 98 5.90 -28.34 5.88
N GLU A 99 4.58 -28.53 5.93
CA GLU A 99 3.94 -29.85 6.00
C GLU A 99 4.16 -30.69 4.74
N ASN A 100 4.06 -30.06 3.57
CA ASN A 100 4.11 -30.73 2.27
C ASN A 100 5.22 -30.19 1.35
N HIS A 101 6.03 -29.25 1.83
CA HIS A 101 7.04 -28.53 1.04
C HIS A 101 6.47 -27.95 -0.27
N GLU A 102 5.20 -27.60 -0.27
CA GLU A 102 4.54 -26.95 -1.40
C GLU A 102 4.92 -25.48 -1.44
N ASP A 103 5.37 -25.01 -2.60
CA ASP A 103 5.71 -23.62 -2.83
C ASP A 103 4.45 -22.75 -2.74
N LEU A 104 4.46 -21.73 -1.87
CA LEU A 104 3.35 -20.79 -1.71
C LEU A 104 3.46 -19.61 -2.70
N TYR A 105 4.01 -19.86 -3.89
CA TYR A 105 4.34 -18.85 -4.90
C TYR A 105 3.14 -18.50 -5.78
N PRO A 106 2.96 -17.23 -6.22
CA PRO A 106 3.75 -16.05 -5.88
C PRO A 106 3.31 -15.37 -4.56
N PHE A 107 2.10 -15.63 -4.09
CA PHE A 107 1.55 -15.10 -2.83
C PHE A 107 0.62 -16.10 -2.17
N PHE A 108 0.51 -15.99 -0.86
CA PHE A 108 -0.50 -16.68 -0.08
C PHE A 108 -1.20 -15.72 0.88
N SER A 109 -2.48 -15.95 1.16
CA SER A 109 -3.14 -15.22 2.25
C SER A 109 -2.57 -15.69 3.58
N ILE A 110 -2.15 -14.76 4.45
CA ILE A 110 -1.64 -15.12 5.79
C ILE A 110 -2.73 -15.73 6.70
N THR A 111 -3.99 -15.62 6.29
CA THR A 111 -5.11 -16.24 7.00
C THR A 111 -5.16 -17.75 6.78
N PHE A 112 -4.63 -18.22 5.64
CA PHE A 112 -4.83 -19.55 5.05
C PHE A 112 -6.31 -19.96 4.92
N ASP A 113 -7.20 -18.96 4.82
CA ASP A 113 -8.65 -19.14 4.78
C ASP A 113 -9.21 -18.52 3.50
N ASN A 114 -9.77 -19.37 2.63
CA ASN A 114 -10.36 -18.96 1.37
C ASN A 114 -11.75 -18.32 1.56
N GLU A 115 -12.45 -18.63 2.65
CA GLU A 115 -13.76 -18.06 2.97
C GLU A 115 -13.61 -16.69 3.63
N LYS A 116 -12.57 -16.52 4.45
CA LYS A 116 -12.23 -15.27 5.13
C LYS A 116 -10.79 -14.81 4.84
N PRO A 117 -10.51 -14.30 3.61
CA PRO A 117 -9.16 -13.94 3.18
C PRO A 117 -8.67 -12.57 3.72
N TYR A 118 -9.28 -12.05 4.78
CA TYR A 118 -9.01 -10.72 5.33
C TYR A 118 -8.82 -10.76 6.86
N CYS A 119 -7.93 -9.90 7.35
CA CYS A 119 -7.73 -9.66 8.77
C CYS A 119 -8.57 -8.47 9.24
N THR A 120 -9.12 -8.56 10.44
CA THR A 120 -9.91 -7.51 11.11
C THR A 120 -9.02 -6.80 12.14
N GLY A 121 -8.47 -5.65 11.76
CA GLY A 121 -7.56 -4.89 12.62
C GLY A 121 -6.12 -5.38 12.63
N VAL A 122 -5.23 -4.48 13.04
CA VAL A 122 -3.77 -4.71 13.10
C VAL A 122 -3.38 -5.84 14.05
N GLU A 123 -4.10 -6.02 15.15
CA GLU A 123 -3.83 -7.13 16.08
C GLU A 123 -4.08 -8.51 15.46
N GLU A 124 -5.10 -8.67 14.60
CA GLU A 124 -5.32 -9.92 13.87
C GLU A 124 -4.21 -10.15 12.84
N ILE A 125 -3.74 -9.10 12.16
CA ILE A 125 -2.59 -9.17 11.25
C ILE A 125 -1.36 -9.70 11.99
N LEU A 126 -1.01 -9.09 13.13
CA LEU A 126 0.17 -9.48 13.91
C LEU A 126 0.06 -10.92 14.42
N LYS A 127 -1.13 -11.34 14.85
CA LYS A 127 -1.37 -12.73 15.28
C LYS A 127 -1.17 -13.71 14.13
N LYS A 128 -1.80 -13.46 12.98
CA LYS A 128 -1.72 -14.34 11.81
C LYS A 128 -0.30 -14.38 11.23
N TYR A 129 0.36 -13.22 11.13
CA TYR A 129 1.77 -13.11 10.75
C TYR A 129 2.68 -14.01 11.60
N ARG A 130 2.52 -14.01 12.94
CA ARG A 130 3.29 -14.90 13.83
C ARG A 130 2.99 -16.36 13.56
N SER A 131 1.72 -16.73 13.44
CA SER A 131 1.33 -18.11 13.14
C SER A 131 1.85 -18.60 11.78
N CYS A 132 2.04 -17.72 10.80
CA CYS A 132 2.67 -18.10 9.53
C CYS A 132 4.07 -18.66 9.73
N LEU A 133 4.90 -18.04 10.59
CA LEU A 133 6.28 -18.47 10.85
C LEU A 133 6.37 -19.92 11.41
N ASP A 134 5.30 -20.39 12.06
CA ASP A 134 5.22 -21.75 12.57
C ASP A 134 5.01 -22.78 11.45
N VAL A 135 4.34 -22.41 10.36
CA VAL A 135 3.87 -23.33 9.31
C VAL A 135 4.54 -23.15 7.95
N ILE A 136 5.39 -22.14 7.78
CA ILE A 136 6.13 -21.88 6.54
C ILE A 136 7.65 -21.92 6.76
N ASP A 137 8.37 -22.36 5.73
CA ASP A 137 9.82 -22.13 5.62
C ASP A 137 10.06 -20.91 4.74
N LEU A 138 11.04 -20.10 5.13
CA LEU A 138 11.53 -19.01 4.28
C LEU A 138 12.18 -19.59 3.03
N PHE A 139 11.88 -19.04 1.86
CA PHE A 139 12.26 -19.64 0.57
C PHE A 139 12.82 -18.59 -0.40
N ILE A 140 12.52 -18.69 -1.69
CA ILE A 140 13.23 -17.94 -2.73
C ILE A 140 12.73 -16.49 -2.87
N HIS A 141 13.57 -15.70 -3.54
CA HIS A 141 13.32 -14.32 -3.96
C HIS A 141 12.02 -14.16 -4.76
N PHE A 142 11.61 -12.90 -4.91
CA PHE A 142 10.25 -12.53 -5.17
C PHE A 142 10.10 -11.52 -6.32
N ASP A 143 9.04 -11.70 -7.11
CA ASP A 143 8.63 -10.82 -8.21
C ASP A 143 7.38 -10.02 -7.80
N ILE A 144 7.43 -8.69 -7.87
CA ILE A 144 6.34 -7.80 -7.41
C ILE A 144 5.19 -7.69 -8.40
N VAL A 145 5.44 -7.85 -9.70
CA VAL A 145 4.47 -7.66 -10.78
C VAL A 145 3.16 -8.42 -10.55
N PRO A 146 3.16 -9.72 -10.17
CA PRO A 146 1.90 -10.42 -9.98
C PRO A 146 1.09 -9.86 -8.79
N LEU A 147 1.73 -9.27 -7.75
CA LEU A 147 1.00 -8.56 -6.67
C LEU A 147 0.28 -7.34 -7.22
N ILE A 148 0.99 -6.60 -8.07
CA ILE A 148 0.46 -5.39 -8.70
C ILE A 148 -0.73 -5.76 -9.57
N GLU A 149 -0.64 -6.82 -10.38
CA GLU A 149 -1.74 -7.28 -11.22
C GLU A 149 -2.98 -7.68 -10.40
N ILE A 150 -2.81 -8.44 -9.32
CA ILE A 150 -3.90 -8.80 -8.40
C ILE A 150 -4.52 -7.53 -7.79
N THR A 151 -3.69 -6.58 -7.35
CA THR A 151 -4.15 -5.33 -6.77
C THR A 151 -4.91 -4.47 -7.79
N ILE A 152 -4.43 -4.38 -9.03
CA ILE A 152 -5.12 -3.72 -10.14
C ILE A 152 -6.48 -4.38 -10.40
N HIS A 153 -6.53 -5.71 -10.41
CA HIS A 153 -7.77 -6.45 -10.61
C HIS A 153 -8.79 -6.13 -9.50
N HIS A 154 -8.37 -6.13 -8.23
CA HIS A 154 -9.22 -5.72 -7.11
C HIS A 154 -9.72 -4.28 -7.24
N ILE A 155 -8.85 -3.31 -7.56
CA ILE A 155 -9.25 -1.91 -7.78
C ILE A 155 -10.31 -1.81 -8.88
N LYS A 156 -10.10 -2.48 -10.02
CA LYS A 156 -11.04 -2.45 -11.14
C LYS A 156 -12.39 -3.10 -10.79
N LYS A 157 -12.37 -4.18 -10.02
CA LYS A 157 -13.56 -4.93 -9.62
C LYS A 157 -14.39 -4.18 -8.58
N ASN A 158 -13.74 -3.62 -7.57
CA ASN A 158 -14.42 -2.97 -6.43
C ASN A 158 -14.69 -1.48 -6.68
N GLY A 159 -13.96 -0.84 -7.59
CA GLY A 159 -14.06 0.59 -7.84
C GLY A 159 -13.53 1.47 -6.71
N CYS A 160 -12.80 0.88 -5.76
CA CYS A 160 -12.24 1.55 -4.59
C CYS A 160 -10.76 1.90 -4.81
N TYR A 161 -10.30 2.98 -4.16
CA TYR A 161 -8.87 3.23 -4.02
C TYR A 161 -8.25 2.16 -3.13
N ASN A 162 -7.02 1.76 -3.43
CA ASN A 162 -6.27 0.80 -2.62
C ASN A 162 -4.91 1.39 -2.21
N ILE A 163 -4.55 1.19 -0.94
CA ILE A 163 -3.20 1.42 -0.42
C ILE A 163 -2.49 0.06 -0.38
N LEU A 164 -1.44 -0.07 -1.20
CA LEU A 164 -0.56 -1.24 -1.18
C LEU A 164 0.70 -0.94 -0.37
N ILE A 165 0.95 -1.73 0.68
CA ILE A 165 2.15 -1.63 1.52
C ILE A 165 2.92 -2.94 1.43
N VAL A 166 4.19 -2.86 1.04
CA VAL A 166 5.08 -4.02 0.92
C VAL A 166 6.20 -3.87 1.94
N PHE A 167 6.32 -4.87 2.81
CA PHE A 167 7.40 -4.98 3.78
C PHE A 167 8.42 -5.96 3.23
N THR A 168 9.66 -5.50 3.00
CA THR A 168 10.76 -6.30 2.44
C THR A 168 12.11 -5.68 2.82
N ASP A 169 13.16 -6.49 2.87
CA ASP A 169 14.54 -6.08 3.02
C ASP A 169 15.36 -6.19 1.71
N GLU A 170 14.73 -6.63 0.63
CA GLU A 170 15.36 -6.83 -0.68
C GLU A 170 14.69 -6.03 -1.80
N TYR A 171 15.36 -6.00 -2.96
CA TYR A 171 14.77 -5.52 -4.21
C TYR A 171 14.04 -6.66 -4.93
N PHE A 172 13.03 -6.33 -5.72
CA PHE A 172 12.30 -7.29 -6.53
C PHE A 172 13.11 -7.68 -7.79
N ASN A 173 12.99 -8.92 -8.29
CA ASN A 173 13.77 -9.31 -9.49
C ASN A 173 13.27 -8.59 -10.75
N ASP A 174 11.98 -8.31 -10.77
CA ASP A 174 11.20 -7.76 -11.89
C ASP A 174 10.97 -6.25 -11.73
N MET A 175 11.91 -5.54 -11.09
CA MET A 175 11.84 -4.09 -10.91
C MET A 175 11.67 -3.34 -12.25
N ARG A 176 12.29 -3.83 -13.33
CA ARG A 176 12.18 -3.20 -14.66
C ARG A 176 10.78 -3.35 -15.25
N GLU A 177 10.16 -4.51 -15.05
CA GLU A 177 8.79 -4.80 -15.46
C GLU A 177 7.81 -3.98 -14.61
N PHE A 178 8.03 -3.91 -13.30
CA PHE A 178 7.26 -3.06 -12.40
C PHE A 178 7.31 -1.59 -12.81
N GLU A 179 8.50 -1.06 -13.10
CA GLU A 179 8.68 0.32 -13.59
C GLU A 179 7.89 0.58 -14.88
N ARG A 180 7.84 -0.40 -15.79
CA ARG A 180 7.04 -0.31 -17.03
C ARG A 180 5.54 -0.33 -16.77
N MET A 181 5.09 -0.90 -15.65
CA MET A 181 3.68 -0.88 -15.25
C MET A 181 3.27 0.43 -14.60
N LEU A 182 4.19 1.22 -14.02
CA LEU A 182 3.86 2.47 -13.32
C LEU A 182 2.97 3.44 -14.13
N PRO A 183 3.19 3.66 -15.44
CA PRO A 183 2.29 4.50 -16.24
C PRO A 183 0.86 3.94 -16.33
N GLN A 184 0.69 2.62 -16.31
CA GLN A 184 -0.62 1.96 -16.36
C GLN A 184 -1.26 1.94 -14.98
N VAL A 185 -0.49 1.65 -13.94
CA VAL A 185 -0.88 1.65 -12.52
C VAL A 185 -1.38 3.03 -12.14
N SER A 186 -0.57 4.06 -12.41
CA SER A 186 -0.99 5.45 -12.24
C SER A 186 -2.26 5.72 -13.03
N GLN A 187 -2.54 4.96 -14.10
CA GLN A 187 -3.74 5.08 -14.90
C GLN A 187 -5.04 4.39 -14.42
N LEU A 188 -5.11 3.83 -13.20
CA LEU A 188 -6.30 3.09 -12.73
C LEU A 188 -7.40 3.88 -12.00
N THR A 189 -7.38 5.21 -11.96
CA THR A 189 -8.54 5.98 -11.43
C THR A 189 -9.81 5.69 -12.23
N VAL A 190 -10.82 5.15 -11.55
CA VAL A 190 -12.17 4.83 -12.01
C VAL A 190 -12.79 6.01 -12.79
N LYS A 191 -13.37 5.74 -13.98
CA LYS A 191 -14.28 6.65 -14.72
C LYS A 191 -15.57 6.82 -13.87
N GLN A 192 -16.15 7.98 -13.56
CA GLN A 192 -16.38 9.20 -14.33
C GLN A 192 -16.35 10.47 -13.44
N SER A 193 -16.08 11.60 -14.09
CA SER A 193 -16.20 13.01 -13.68
C SER A 193 -15.10 13.62 -12.78
N ILE A 194 -14.18 14.32 -13.47
CA ILE A 194 -13.46 15.53 -13.06
C ILE A 194 -12.16 15.31 -12.23
N ILE A 195 -11.05 15.26 -13.00
CA ILE A 195 -9.70 15.78 -12.71
C ILE A 195 -8.74 14.89 -11.88
N SER A 196 -7.89 14.19 -12.66
CA SER A 196 -6.42 14.07 -12.50
C SER A 196 -5.84 13.76 -11.12
N ARG A 197 -5.75 12.46 -10.79
CA ARG A 197 -4.58 11.66 -10.34
C ARG A 197 -3.49 12.33 -9.46
N PRO A 198 -2.98 11.64 -8.41
CA PRO A 198 -2.57 10.23 -8.46
C PRO A 198 -3.21 9.33 -7.41
N ILE A 199 -3.20 8.03 -7.72
CA ILE A 199 -3.21 6.94 -6.75
C ILE A 199 -2.07 7.22 -5.77
N ILE A 200 -2.38 7.33 -4.48
CA ILE A 200 -1.31 7.34 -3.47
C ILE A 200 -0.80 5.91 -3.40
N PHE A 201 0.19 5.64 -4.26
CA PHE A 201 1.25 4.68 -3.99
C PHE A 201 2.02 5.26 -2.79
N LEU A 202 1.53 5.06 -1.57
CA LEU A 202 2.43 5.12 -0.42
C LEU A 202 3.10 3.75 -0.37
N SER A 203 3.97 3.49 -1.35
CA SER A 203 5.05 2.55 -1.14
C SER A 203 5.94 3.17 -0.08
N VAL A 204 5.55 3.06 1.19
CA VAL A 204 6.55 3.01 2.23
C VAL A 204 7.22 1.66 2.02
N MET A 205 8.13 1.58 1.05
CA MET A 205 9.21 0.62 1.10
C MET A 205 9.97 1.00 2.36
N MET A 206 9.57 0.42 3.49
CA MET A 206 10.43 0.42 4.68
C MET A 206 11.55 -0.55 4.36
N GLN A 207 12.50 -0.10 3.52
CA GLN A 207 13.76 -0.78 3.36
C GLN A 207 14.48 -0.61 4.70
N PHE A 208 14.42 -1.63 5.54
CA PHE A 208 15.21 -1.68 6.76
C PHE A 208 16.67 -1.97 6.38
N SER A 209 17.37 -0.94 5.86
CA SER A 209 18.82 -1.00 5.75
C SER A 209 19.41 -0.75 7.15
N LEU A 210 19.51 -1.82 7.94
CA LEU A 210 20.30 -1.87 9.16
C LEU A 210 21.53 -2.77 8.96
N LYS A 211 22.21 -2.61 7.83
CA LYS A 211 23.58 -3.09 7.67
C LYS A 211 24.49 -1.87 7.55
N GLN A 212 24.98 -1.41 8.71
CA GLN A 212 26.26 -0.70 8.77
C GLN A 212 27.39 -1.70 8.49
#